data_AF-A0A812JIR0-F1
#
_entry.id   AF-A0A812JIR0-F1
#
_cell.length_a   1.000
_cell.length_b   1.000
_cell.length_c   1.000
_cell.angle_alpha   90.00
_cell.angle_beta   90.00
_cell.angle_gamma   90.00
#
_symmetry.space_group_name_H-M   'P 1'
#
loop_
_entity.id
_entity.type
_entity.pdbx_description
1 polymer ?
#
loop_
_entity_poly.entity_id
_entity_poly.type
_entity_poly.pdbx_seq_one_letter_code
_entity_poly.pdbx_strand_id
1 'polypeptide(L)'
;MARLLTTMLSAAISGLAGVYTEKILKGSKVTLWVRNVQLAAWSAVIGLAGLAGTGDLEGIQRHGFFHGYNAWICASVCNNAFGGLLIAAVIKYADNILKNFATSVSIVLTTALSIMYFGLQLNGTFLAGVVAVSSCLVTTGEGPLEESS
;
A
#
# COMPACT_ATOMS: atom_id res chain seq x y z
N MET A 1 -15.83 9.34 -19.01
CA MET A 1 -14.60 8.96 -19.76
C MET A 1 -13.32 9.34 -19.02
N ALA A 2 -13.13 10.60 -18.62
CA ALA A 2 -11.91 11.06 -17.92
C ALA A 2 -11.55 10.24 -16.66
N ARG A 3 -12.53 9.88 -15.82
CA ARG A 3 -12.28 9.10 -14.59
C ARG A 3 -11.73 7.68 -14.84
N LEU A 4 -12.10 7.05 -15.95
CA LEU A 4 -11.59 5.72 -16.30
C LEU A 4 -10.13 5.83 -16.77
N LEU A 5 -9.84 6.81 -17.63
CA LEU A 5 -8.48 7.07 -18.11
C LEU A 5 -7.52 7.39 -16.96
N THR A 6 -7.93 8.22 -16.00
CA THR A 6 -7.09 8.53 -14.82
C THR A 6 -6.85 7.30 -13.95
N THR A 7 -7.85 6.43 -13.79
CA THR A 7 -7.70 5.18 -13.00
C THR A 7 -6.75 4.20 -13.68
N MET A 8 -6.86 4.03 -15.00
CA MET A 8 -5.94 3.16 -15.75
C MET A 8 -4.51 3.70 -15.72
N LEU A 9 -4.34 5.02 -15.87
CA LEU A 9 -3.04 5.66 -15.78
C LEU A 9 -2.42 5.51 -14.39
N SER A 10 -3.21 5.69 -13.32
CA SER A 10 -2.70 5.52 -11.95
C SER A 10 -2.30 4.07 -11.67
N ALA A 11 -3.04 3.09 -12.19
CA ALA A 11 -2.70 1.68 -12.07
C ALA A 11 -1.38 1.35 -12.78
N ALA A 12 -1.18 1.87 -14.00
CA ALA A 12 0.07 1.71 -14.74
C ALA A 12 1.26 2.34 -14.00
N ILE A 13 1.11 3.57 -13.51
CA ILE A 13 2.15 4.27 -12.74
C ILE A 13 2.45 3.53 -11.43
N SER A 14 1.44 3.03 -10.73
CA SER A 14 1.62 2.28 -9.47
C SER A 14 2.40 0.97 -9.69
N GLY A 15 2.08 0.24 -10.77
CA GLY A 15 2.81 -0.96 -11.17
C GLY A 15 4.28 -0.67 -11.49
N LEU A 16 4.52 0.34 -12.34
CA LEU A 16 5.88 0.77 -12.72
C LEU A 16 6.69 1.25 -11.51
N ALA A 17 6.09 2.05 -10.63
CA ALA A 17 6.73 2.53 -9.42
C ALA A 17 7.15 1.38 -8.51
N GLY A 18 6.29 0.37 -8.33
CA GLY A 18 6.61 -0.81 -7.51
C GLY A 18 7.81 -1.59 -8.05
N VAL A 19 7.85 -1.85 -9.36
CA VAL A 19 8.98 -2.56 -10.00
C VAL A 19 10.25 -1.71 -9.98
N TYR A 20 10.13 -0.39 -10.13
CA TYR A 20 11.28 0.52 -10.05
C TYR A 20 11.87 0.59 -8.63
N THR A 21 11.01 0.66 -7.60
CA THR A 21 11.43 0.56 -6.20
C THR A 21 12.15 -0.75 -5.94
N GLU A 22 11.62 -1.87 -6.40
CA GLU A 22 12.27 -3.17 -6.31
C GLU A 22 13.65 -3.18 -6.98
N LYS A 23 13.76 -2.66 -8.21
CA LYS A 23 15.02 -2.56 -8.95
C LYS A 23 16.06 -1.71 -8.21
N ILE A 24 15.66 -0.59 -7.60
CA ILE A 24 16.57 0.26 -6.82
C ILE A 24 17.03 -0.44 -5.54
N LEU A 25 16.12 -1.11 -4.84
CA LEU A 25 16.42 -1.81 -3.58
C LEU A 25 17.35 -3.00 -3.80
N LYS A 26 17.15 -3.76 -4.88
CA LYS A 26 17.94 -4.96 -5.19
C LYS A 26 19.23 -4.64 -5.96
N GLY A 27 19.25 -3.56 -6.74
CA GLY A 27 20.40 -3.19 -7.59
C GLY A 27 21.45 -2.27 -6.95
N SER A 28 21.32 -1.91 -5.66
CA SER A 28 22.19 -0.92 -5.02
C SER A 28 22.88 -1.45 -3.75
N LYS A 29 24.15 -1.05 -3.53
CA LYS A 29 24.89 -1.33 -2.29
C LYS A 29 24.43 -0.51 -1.09
N VAL A 30 23.54 0.47 -1.31
CA VAL A 30 23.00 1.34 -0.26
C VAL A 30 21.97 0.58 0.59
N THR A 31 21.98 0.78 1.90
CA THR A 31 21.05 0.10 2.80
C THR A 31 19.59 0.52 2.54
N LEU A 32 18.65 -0.40 2.78
CA LEU A 32 17.22 -0.15 2.62
C LEU A 32 16.75 1.07 3.40
N TRP A 33 17.24 1.22 4.63
CA TRP A 33 16.86 2.32 5.51
C TRP A 33 17.24 3.68 4.91
N VAL A 34 18.44 3.79 4.33
CA VAL A 34 18.88 5.04 3.67
C VAL A 34 18.04 5.32 2.43
N ARG A 35 17.71 4.30 1.63
CA ARG A 35 16.80 4.46 0.48
C ARG A 35 15.41 4.89 0.91
N ASN A 36 14.88 4.30 1.98
CA ASN A 36 13.57 4.65 2.51
C ASN A 36 13.53 6.07 3.08
N VAL A 37 14.61 6.52 3.74
CA VAL A 37 14.74 7.92 4.20
C VAL A 37 14.83 8.88 3.01
N GLN A 38 15.56 8.55 1.95
CA GLN A 38 15.61 9.37 0.73
C GLN A 38 14.22 9.50 0.07
N LEU A 39 13.50 8.38 -0.06
CA LEU A 39 12.14 8.37 -0.60
C LEU A 39 11.17 9.15 0.31
N ALA A 40 11.28 8.99 1.63
CA ALA A 40 10.48 9.73 2.60
C ALA A 40 10.74 11.24 2.51
N ALA A 41 12.01 11.66 2.37
CA ALA A 41 12.37 13.06 2.22
C ALA A 41 11.71 13.68 0.98
N TRP A 42 11.79 13.00 -0.17
CA TRP A 42 11.10 13.45 -1.40
C TRP A 42 9.58 13.47 -1.23
N SER A 43 9.02 12.47 -0.56
CA SER A 43 7.58 12.43 -0.27
C SER A 43 7.13 13.59 0.61
N ALA A 44 7.94 13.99 1.60
CA ALA A 44 7.64 15.12 2.46
C ALA A 44 7.66 16.44 1.69
N VAL A 45 8.66 16.66 0.82
CA VAL A 45 8.74 17.86 -0.03
C VAL A 45 7.51 17.96 -0.95
N ILE A 46 7.15 16.87 -1.63
CA ILE A 46 5.98 16.83 -2.52
C ILE A 46 4.68 17.00 -1.73
N GLY A 47 4.58 16.39 -0.55
CA GLY A 47 3.40 16.52 0.32
C GLY A 47 3.19 17.95 0.81
N LEU A 48 4.26 18.62 1.23
CA LEU A 48 4.21 20.03 1.64
C LEU A 48 3.89 20.96 0.46
N ALA A 49 4.45 20.70 -0.73
CA ALA A 49 4.10 21.44 -1.94
C ALA A 49 2.63 21.22 -2.35
N GLY A 50 2.11 20.00 -2.23
CA GLY A 50 0.70 19.68 -2.46
C GLY A 50 -0.22 20.40 -1.47
N LEU A 51 0.19 20.50 -0.21
CA LEU A 51 -0.54 21.27 0.80
C LEU A 51 -0.58 22.77 0.46
N ALA A 52 0.52 23.32 -0.05
CA ALA A 52 0.55 24.70 -0.56
C ALA A 52 -0.40 24.90 -1.76
N GLY A 53 -0.57 23.88 -2.61
CA GLY A 53 -1.44 23.94 -3.79
C GLY A 53 -2.94 23.74 -3.54
N THR A 54 -3.34 23.23 -2.37
CA THR A 54 -4.75 22.93 -2.04
C THR A 54 -5.50 24.10 -1.41
N GLY A 55 -4.79 25.17 -1.01
CA GLY A 55 -5.39 26.36 -0.39
C GLY A 55 -5.62 26.25 1.12
N ASP A 56 -5.34 25.09 1.73
CA ASP A 56 -5.50 24.84 3.17
C ASP A 56 -4.45 25.55 4.05
N LEU A 57 -3.51 26.29 3.45
CA LEU A 57 -2.50 27.07 4.15
C LEU A 57 -3.10 28.12 5.09
N GLU A 58 -4.21 28.75 4.71
CA GLU A 58 -4.87 29.75 5.56
C GLU A 58 -5.43 29.13 6.84
N GLY A 59 -5.99 27.91 6.75
CA GLY A 59 -6.47 27.16 7.92
C GLY A 59 -5.33 26.77 8.85
N ILE A 60 -4.19 26.35 8.29
CA ILE A 60 -2.98 25.98 9.04
C ILE A 60 -2.35 27.20 9.71
N GLN A 61 -2.32 28.36 9.05
CA GLN A 61 -1.79 29.59 9.63
C GLN A 61 -2.66 30.09 10.80
N ARG A 62 -3.98 29.92 10.74
CA ARG A 62 -4.89 30.37 11.81
C ARG A 62 -4.97 29.44 13.00
N HIS A 63 -4.93 28.12 12.77
CA HIS A 63 -5.16 27.13 13.84
C HIS A 63 -3.91 26.33 14.24
N GLY A 64 -2.84 26.42 13.46
CA GLY A 64 -1.63 25.61 13.59
C GLY A 64 -1.74 24.26 12.88
N PHE A 65 -0.60 23.71 12.46
CA PHE A 65 -0.53 22.44 11.70
C PHE A 65 -1.07 21.22 12.48
N PHE A 66 -0.90 21.23 13.81
CA PHE A 66 -1.32 20.13 14.68
C PHE A 66 -2.70 20.35 15.33
N HIS A 67 -3.50 21.28 14.80
CA HIS A 67 -4.83 21.51 15.33
C HIS A 67 -5.71 20.27 15.17
N GLY A 68 -6.36 19.82 16.25
CA GLY A 68 -7.24 18.66 16.23
C GLY A 68 -6.53 17.29 16.26
N TYR A 69 -5.19 17.24 16.43
CA TYR A 69 -4.48 15.97 16.61
C TYR A 69 -4.88 15.30 17.94
N ASN A 70 -5.60 14.20 17.83
CA ASN A 70 -5.95 13.33 18.96
C ASN A 70 -5.00 12.11 19.02
N ALA A 71 -4.96 11.41 20.15
CA ALA A 71 -4.16 10.19 20.33
C ALA A 71 -4.45 9.13 19.24
N TRP A 72 -5.69 9.01 18.80
CA TRP A 72 -6.10 8.13 17.71
C TRP A 72 -5.50 8.50 16.35
N ILE A 73 -5.38 9.81 16.06
CA ILE A 73 -4.75 10.30 14.83
C ILE A 73 -3.26 10.00 14.86
N CYS A 74 -2.61 10.26 16.00
CA CYS A 74 -1.20 9.89 16.18
C CYS A 74 -0.99 8.38 15.99
N ALA A 75 -1.86 7.56 16.59
CA ALA A 75 -1.82 6.11 16.42
C ALA A 75 -2.00 5.68 14.95
N SER A 76 -2.92 6.30 14.20
CA SER A 76 -3.10 5.97 12.78
C SER A 76 -1.90 6.39 11.92
N VAL A 77 -1.29 7.54 12.21
CA VAL A 77 -0.07 8.02 11.54
C VAL A 77 1.09 7.06 11.81
N CYS A 78 1.31 6.68 13.07
CA CYS A 78 2.33 5.69 13.43
C CYS A 78 2.09 4.34 12.76
N ASN A 79 0.84 3.87 12.73
CA ASN A 79 0.47 2.61 12.05
C ASN A 79 0.72 2.69 10.54
N ASN A 80 0.39 3.81 9.89
CA ASN A 80 0.63 4.00 8.47
C ASN A 80 2.14 4.04 8.14
N ALA A 81 2.92 4.76 8.95
CA ALA A 81 4.38 4.80 8.82
C ALA A 81 5.01 3.41 9.00
N PHE A 82 4.55 2.65 10.01
CA PHE A 82 5.00 1.28 10.22
C PHE A 82 4.64 0.36 9.06
N GLY A 83 3.41 0.47 8.53
CA GLY A 83 2.97 -0.28 7.35
C GLY A 83 3.83 0.01 6.12
N GLY A 84 4.20 1.27 5.88
CA GLY A 84 5.12 1.65 4.80
C GLY A 84 6.52 1.03 4.95
N LEU A 85 7.06 1.03 6.17
CA LEU A 85 8.34 0.38 6.48
C LEU A 85 8.28 -1.15 6.27
N LEU A 86 7.18 -1.78 6.70
CA LEU A 86 6.96 -3.21 6.53
C LEU A 86 6.86 -3.59 5.06
N ILE A 87 6.14 -2.81 4.25
CA ILE A 87 6.07 -3.01 2.79
C ILE A 87 7.47 -2.90 2.15
N ALA A 88 8.27 -1.91 2.54
CA ALA A 88 9.64 -1.78 2.04
C ALA A 88 10.50 -3.00 2.39
N ALA A 89 10.37 -3.52 3.61
CA ALA A 89 11.04 -4.76 4.02
C ALA A 89 10.56 -5.96 3.19
N VAL A 90 9.25 -6.13 2.99
CA VAL A 90 8.70 -7.20 2.15
C VAL A 90 9.25 -7.14 0.73
N ILE A 91 9.33 -5.97 0.11
CA ILE A 91 9.89 -5.82 -1.26
C ILE A 91 11.40 -6.16 -1.32
N LYS A 92 12.12 -6.06 -0.20
CA LYS A 92 13.54 -6.45 -0.14
C LYS A 92 13.73 -7.96 -0.03
N TYR A 93 12.94 -8.59 0.85
CA TYR A 93 13.08 -10.01 1.15
C TYR A 93 12.25 -10.90 0.23
N ALA A 94 11.24 -10.34 -0.42
CA ALA A 94 10.42 -10.97 -1.44
C ALA A 94 10.41 -10.12 -2.72
N ASP A 95 9.50 -10.42 -3.65
CA ASP A 95 9.29 -9.65 -4.87
C ASP A 95 8.01 -8.80 -4.78
N ASN A 96 7.90 -7.77 -5.62
CA ASN A 96 6.72 -6.92 -5.67
C ASN A 96 5.43 -7.68 -6.06
N ILE A 97 5.57 -8.85 -6.70
CA ILE A 97 4.47 -9.77 -7.00
C ILE A 97 3.93 -10.41 -5.71
N LEU A 98 4.81 -10.96 -4.85
CA LEU A 98 4.38 -11.60 -3.60
C LEU A 98 3.73 -10.60 -2.65
N LYS A 99 4.21 -9.35 -2.62
CA LYS A 99 3.55 -8.25 -1.91
C LYS A 99 2.10 -8.05 -2.36
N ASN A 100 1.84 -8.08 -3.67
CA ASN A 100 0.49 -7.89 -4.20
C ASN A 100 -0.43 -9.07 -3.86
N PHE A 101 0.09 -10.30 -3.87
CA PHE A 101 -0.64 -11.47 -3.37
C PHE A 101 -0.97 -11.35 -1.88
N ALA A 102 0.03 -11.02 -1.04
CA ALA A 102 -0.16 -10.84 0.40
C ALA A 102 -1.20 -9.76 0.72
N THR A 103 -1.19 -8.66 -0.05
CA THR A 103 -2.19 -7.59 0.08
C THR A 103 -3.60 -8.09 -0.28
N SER A 104 -3.73 -8.87 -1.36
CA SER A 104 -5.01 -9.45 -1.78
C SER A 104 -5.59 -10.42 -0.75
N VAL A 105 -4.75 -11.31 -0.19
CA VAL A 105 -5.12 -12.19 0.93
C VAL A 105 -5.56 -11.38 2.14
N SER A 106 -4.81 -10.34 2.49
CA SER A 106 -5.12 -9.47 3.63
C SER A 106 -6.47 -8.78 3.47
N ILE A 107 -6.84 -8.36 2.25
CA ILE A 107 -8.16 -7.78 1.96
C ILE A 107 -9.26 -8.81 2.21
N VAL A 108 -9.13 -10.03 1.66
CA VAL A 108 -10.10 -11.11 1.84
C VAL A 108 -10.29 -11.44 3.32
N LEU A 109 -9.19 -11.60 4.06
CA LEU A 109 -9.21 -11.89 5.49
C LEU A 109 -9.84 -10.74 6.30
N THR A 110 -9.47 -9.50 6.00
CA THR A 110 -10.02 -8.33 6.68
C THR A 110 -11.52 -8.22 6.44
N THR A 111 -12.01 -8.51 5.24
CA THR A 111 -13.45 -8.53 4.99
C THR A 111 -14.14 -9.70 5.69
N ALA A 112 -13.55 -10.89 5.72
CA ALA A 112 -14.07 -12.04 6.49
C ALA A 112 -14.26 -11.69 7.97
N LEU A 113 -13.24 -11.09 8.58
CA LEU A 113 -13.30 -10.59 9.95
C LEU A 113 -14.35 -9.48 10.12
N SER A 114 -14.47 -8.58 9.14
CA SER A 114 -15.47 -7.51 9.17
C SER A 114 -16.91 -8.04 9.17
N ILE A 115 -17.19 -9.11 8.41
CA ILE A 115 -18.50 -9.78 8.43
C ILE A 115 -18.78 -10.36 9.82
N MET A 116 -17.80 -11.05 10.41
CA MET A 116 -17.95 -11.71 11.71
C MET A 116 -18.15 -10.71 12.86
N TYR A 117 -17.39 -9.62 12.89
CA TYR A 117 -17.39 -8.67 14.01
C TYR A 117 -18.35 -7.49 13.83
N PHE A 118 -18.54 -7.01 12.60
CA PHE A 118 -19.35 -5.82 12.31
C PHE A 118 -20.69 -6.14 11.62
N GLY A 119 -20.99 -7.41 11.36
CA GLY A 119 -22.28 -7.84 10.79
C GLY A 119 -22.53 -7.30 9.38
N LEU A 120 -21.46 -7.08 8.61
CA LEU A 120 -21.55 -6.51 7.26
C LEU A 120 -22.35 -7.42 6.32
N GLN A 121 -23.44 -6.91 5.74
CA GLN A 121 -24.24 -7.66 4.77
C GLN A 121 -23.50 -7.78 3.43
N LEU A 122 -23.27 -9.02 2.99
CA LEU A 122 -22.51 -9.33 1.79
C LEU A 122 -23.33 -9.13 0.51
N ASN A 123 -22.68 -8.58 -0.51
CA ASN A 123 -23.17 -8.62 -1.89
C ASN A 123 -22.58 -9.85 -2.61
N GLY A 124 -23.35 -10.55 -3.44
CA GLY A 124 -22.92 -11.79 -4.12
C GLY A 124 -21.65 -11.61 -4.96
N THR A 125 -21.42 -10.40 -5.50
CA THR A 125 -20.19 -10.05 -6.23
C THR A 125 -18.94 -10.12 -5.36
N PHE A 126 -19.05 -9.83 -4.06
CA PHE A 126 -17.94 -9.94 -3.13
C PHE A 126 -17.54 -11.40 -2.90
N LEU A 127 -18.53 -12.29 -2.74
CA LEU A 127 -18.30 -13.72 -2.56
C LEU A 127 -17.60 -14.33 -3.79
N ALA A 128 -18.02 -13.94 -5.00
CA ALA A 128 -17.36 -14.34 -6.24
C ALA A 128 -15.89 -13.86 -6.28
N GLY A 129 -15.61 -12.64 -5.81
CA GLY A 129 -14.25 -12.12 -5.69
C GLY A 129 -13.39 -12.93 -4.72
N VAL A 130 -13.92 -13.30 -3.56
CA VAL A 130 -13.21 -14.13 -2.56
C VAL A 130 -12.84 -15.49 -3.15
N VAL A 131 -13.80 -16.17 -3.79
CA VAL A 131 -13.56 -17.49 -4.40
C VAL A 131 -12.51 -17.42 -5.51
N ALA A 132 -12.55 -16.38 -6.35
CA ALA A 132 -11.56 -16.17 -7.40
C ALA A 132 -10.15 -15.96 -6.83
N VAL A 133 -10.00 -15.13 -5.79
CA VAL A 133 -8.70 -14.89 -5.13
C VAL A 133 -8.19 -16.16 -4.46
N SER A 134 -9.04 -16.87 -3.70
CA SER A 134 -8.68 -18.14 -3.06
C SER A 134 -8.24 -19.20 -4.07
N SER A 135 -8.95 -19.32 -5.20
CA SER A 135 -8.61 -20.28 -6.26
C SER A 135 -7.25 -19.95 -6.89
N CYS A 136 -7.00 -18.67 -7.19
CA CYS A 136 -5.74 -18.20 -7.76
C CYS A 136 -4.54 -18.45 -6.83
N LEU A 137 -4.74 -18.28 -5.52
CA LEU A 137 -3.71 -18.57 -4.51
C LEU A 137 -3.35 -20.05 -4.47
N VAL A 138 -4.35 -20.93 -4.50
CA VAL A 138 -4.12 -22.39 -4.52
C VAL A 138 -3.36 -22.79 -5.77
N THR A 139 -3.77 -22.33 -6.96
CA THR A 139 -3.06 -22.66 -8.21
C THR A 139 -1.64 -22.12 -8.28
N THR A 140 -1.36 -20.99 -7.63
CA THR A 140 -0.01 -20.42 -7.59
C THR A 140 0.85 -21.11 -6.54
N GLY A 141 0.25 -21.61 -5.46
CA GLY A 141 0.91 -22.43 -4.44
C GLY A 141 1.29 -23.84 -4.93
N GLU A 142 0.59 -24.37 -5.93
CA GLU A 142 0.87 -25.68 -6.55
C GLU A 142 1.79 -25.59 -7.79
N GLY A 143 2.32 -24.39 -8.10
CA GLY A 143 3.32 -24.16 -9.15
C GLY A 143 4.75 -24.51 -8.70
N PRO A 144 5.68 -24.78 -9.65
CA PRO A 144 6.77 -25.75 -9.52
C PRO A 144 7.86 -25.33 -8.52
N LEU A 145 7.79 -25.84 -7.29
CA LEU A 145 8.87 -25.77 -6.30
C LEU A 145 9.33 -27.15 -5.82
N GLU A 146 9.06 -28.22 -6.60
CA GLU A 146 9.46 -29.61 -6.29
C GLU A 146 10.42 -30.24 -7.35
N GLU A 147 11.06 -29.44 -8.20
CA GLU A 147 12.07 -29.97 -9.14
C GLU A 147 13.28 -29.01 -9.28
N SER A 148 14.00 -28.77 -8.18
CA SER A 148 15.44 -28.45 -8.22
C SER A 148 16.07 -28.61 -6.84
N SER A 149 16.26 -29.86 -6.43
CA SER A 149 17.21 -30.25 -5.38
C SER A 149 18.21 -31.24 -5.97
#